data_AF-A0A7M1AXM8-F1
#
_entry.id   AF-A0A7M1AXM8-F1
#
_cell.length_a   1.000
_cell.length_b   1.000
_cell.length_c   1.000
_cell.angle_alpha   90.00
_cell.angle_beta   90.00
_cell.angle_gamma   90.00
#
_symmetry.space_group_name_H-M   'P 1'
#
loop_
_entity.id
_entity.type
_entity.pdbx_description
1 polymer ?
#
loop_
_entity_poly.entity_id
_entity_poly.type
_entity_poly.pdbx_seq_one_letter_code
_entity_poly.pdbx_strand_id
1 'polypeptide(L)'
;MDFLIFKSFISTEALIFFYYMGAVTLPFGIWYFTSWFVKKFEIIQLIYETGKEKLWNILTPTQKTKYVLVFAILFLFMELFWRMLFEFLIAYMQIRDALYNVAG
;
A
#
# COMPACT_ATOMS: atom_id res chain seq x y z
N MET A 1 20.11 -19.61 13.12
CA MET A 1 20.16 -19.17 11.71
C MET A 1 19.14 -18.08 11.39
N ASP A 2 18.29 -17.67 12.33
CA ASP A 2 17.21 -16.69 12.08
C ASP A 2 17.63 -15.22 12.16
N PHE A 3 18.71 -14.90 12.89
CA PHE A 3 19.19 -13.52 13.02
C PHE A 3 19.78 -12.99 11.70
N LEU A 4 20.40 -13.86 10.90
CA LEU A 4 20.98 -13.48 9.60
C LEU A 4 19.89 -13.14 8.58
N ILE A 5 18.75 -13.84 8.62
CA ILE A 5 17.58 -13.52 7.79
C ILE A 5 17.01 -12.17 8.22
N PHE A 6 16.82 -11.92 9.52
CA PHE A 6 16.31 -10.63 9.99
C PHE A 6 17.23 -9.44 9.64
N LYS A 7 18.56 -9.60 9.79
CA LYS A 7 19.55 -8.59 9.40
C LYS A 7 19.57 -8.33 7.89
N SER A 8 19.44 -9.38 7.08
CA SER A 8 19.43 -9.28 5.62
C SER A 8 18.11 -8.75 5.05
N PHE A 9 16.98 -9.09 5.68
CA PHE A 9 15.64 -8.77 5.17
C PHE A 9 15.19 -7.35 5.56
N ILE A 10 15.71 -6.82 6.66
CA ILE A 10 15.47 -5.44 7.12
C ILE A 10 16.72 -4.58 6.90
N SER A 11 17.69 -5.02 6.08
CA SER A 11 18.82 -4.15 5.73
C SER A 11 18.32 -2.88 5.03
N THR A 12 19.04 -1.78 5.17
CA THR A 12 18.68 -0.52 4.50
C THR A 12 18.49 -0.71 3.00
N GLU A 13 19.33 -1.52 2.35
CA GLU A 13 19.23 -1.85 0.93
C GLU A 13 17.95 -2.62 0.60
N ALA A 14 17.59 -3.61 1.42
CA ALA A 14 16.35 -4.38 1.25
C ALA A 14 15.11 -3.48 1.46
N LEU A 15 15.12 -2.62 2.48
CA LEU A 15 14.05 -1.65 2.74
C LEU A 15 13.87 -0.67 1.57
N ILE A 16 14.95 -0.17 0.97
CA ILE A 16 14.88 0.69 -0.22
C ILE A 16 14.30 -0.08 -1.41
N PHE A 17 14.73 -1.32 -1.62
CA PHE A 17 14.17 -2.18 -2.67
C PHE A 17 12.65 -2.40 -2.47
N PHE A 18 12.23 -2.75 -1.25
CA PHE A 18 10.82 -2.94 -0.90
C PHE A 18 10.01 -1.64 -0.99
N TYR A 19 10.60 -0.48 -0.71
CA TYR A 19 9.94 0.81 -0.86
C TYR A 19 9.51 1.04 -2.31
N TYR A 20 10.43 0.90 -3.27
CA TYR A 20 10.14 1.09 -4.69
C TYR A 20 9.29 -0.04 -5.27
N MET A 21 9.59 -1.29 -4.92
CA MET A 21 8.79 -2.44 -5.34
C MET A 21 7.38 -2.35 -4.80
N GLY A 22 7.19 -1.95 -3.55
CA GLY A 22 5.89 -1.73 -2.93
C GLY A 22 5.06 -0.67 -3.65
N ALA A 23 5.68 0.46 -3.99
CA ALA A 23 5.00 1.54 -4.73
C ALA A 23 4.44 1.07 -6.09
N VAL A 24 5.14 0.17 -6.78
CA VAL A 24 4.68 -0.42 -8.05
C VAL A 24 3.72 -1.58 -7.81
N THR A 25 4.07 -2.51 -6.92
CA THR A 25 3.29 -3.74 -6.71
C THR A 25 1.96 -3.50 -6.01
N LEU A 26 1.82 -2.49 -5.16
CA LEU A 26 0.55 -2.17 -4.48
C LEU A 26 -0.59 -1.86 -5.45
N PRO A 27 -0.49 -0.91 -6.39
CA PRO A 27 -1.60 -0.59 -7.29
C PRO A 27 -1.99 -1.79 -8.18
N PHE A 28 -1.00 -2.50 -8.75
CA PHE A 28 -1.28 -3.68 -9.58
C PHE A 28 -1.80 -4.86 -8.77
N GLY A 29 -1.23 -5.10 -7.58
CA GLY A 29 -1.62 -6.18 -6.67
C GLY A 29 -3.02 -5.99 -6.14
N ILE A 30 -3.39 -4.77 -5.70
CA ILE A 30 -4.74 -4.43 -5.28
C ILE A 30 -5.71 -4.63 -6.43
N TRP A 31 -5.41 -4.08 -7.62
CA TRP A 31 -6.26 -4.27 -8.79
C TRP A 31 -6.51 -5.75 -9.09
N TYR A 32 -5.42 -6.53 -9.19
CA TYR A 32 -5.48 -7.95 -9.52
C TYR A 32 -6.27 -8.72 -8.45
N PHE A 33 -5.95 -8.50 -7.18
CA PHE A 33 -6.60 -9.20 -6.07
C PHE A 33 -8.08 -8.86 -5.97
N THR A 34 -8.45 -7.58 -6.08
CA THR A 34 -9.86 -7.16 -6.08
C THR A 34 -10.61 -7.76 -7.28
N SER A 35 -10.02 -7.71 -8.48
CA SER A 35 -10.64 -8.28 -9.69
C SER A 35 -10.84 -9.78 -9.57
N TRP A 36 -9.83 -10.48 -9.05
CA TRP A 36 -9.90 -11.92 -8.80
C TRP A 36 -10.93 -12.26 -7.72
N PHE A 37 -10.95 -11.51 -6.62
CA PHE A 37 -11.87 -11.71 -5.50
C PHE A 37 -13.33 -11.52 -5.93
N VAL A 38 -13.63 -10.44 -6.67
CA VAL A 38 -14.98 -10.19 -7.19
C VAL A 38 -15.43 -11.31 -8.12
N LYS A 39 -14.56 -11.80 -9.01
CA LYS A 39 -14.89 -12.90 -9.93
C LYS A 39 -15.02 -14.26 -9.24
N LYS A 40 -14.33 -14.45 -8.11
CA LYS A 40 -14.31 -15.74 -7.41
C LYS A 40 -15.59 -15.99 -6.62
N PHE A 41 -16.25 -14.95 -6.13
CA PHE A 41 -17.45 -15.06 -5.31
C PHE A 41 -18.66 -14.54 -6.07
N GLU A 42 -19.53 -15.45 -6.53
CA GLU A 42 -20.73 -15.12 -7.33
C GLU A 42 -21.64 -14.09 -6.65
N ILE A 43 -21.81 -14.19 -5.33
CA ILE A 43 -22.59 -13.21 -4.53
C ILE A 43 -21.95 -11.81 -4.62
N ILE A 44 -20.62 -11.74 -4.52
CA ILE A 44 -19.90 -10.47 -4.58
C ILE A 44 -19.94 -9.89 -6.00
N GLN A 45 -19.84 -10.74 -7.02
CA GLN A 45 -19.99 -10.33 -8.42
C GLN A 45 -21.37 -9.71 -8.68
N LEU A 46 -22.44 -10.39 -8.24
CA LEU A 46 -23.82 -9.91 -8.42
C LEU A 46 -24.06 -8.56 -7.73
N ILE A 47 -23.56 -8.41 -6.49
CA ILE A 47 -23.64 -7.16 -5.74
C ILE A 47 -22.80 -6.07 -6.40
N TYR A 48 -21.61 -6.41 -6.91
CA TYR A 48 -20.73 -5.46 -7.58
C TYR A 48 -21.37 -4.91 -8.87
N GLU A 49 -21.92 -5.77 -9.73
CA GLU A 49 -22.56 -5.34 -10.97
C GLU A 49 -23.84 -4.52 -10.71
N THR A 50 -24.73 -5.05 -9.86
CA THR A 50 -26.02 -4.39 -9.55
C THR A 50 -25.83 -3.10 -8.75
N GLY A 51 -24.89 -3.12 -7.79
CA GLY A 51 -24.59 -1.99 -6.91
C GLY A 51 -23.89 -0.86 -7.64
N LYS A 52 -22.94 -1.18 -8.55
CA LYS A 52 -22.20 -0.19 -9.33
C LYS A 52 -23.12 0.65 -10.21
N GLU A 53 -24.02 0.01 -10.97
CA GLU A 53 -24.97 0.74 -11.82
C GLU A 53 -25.92 1.61 -11.00
N LYS A 54 -26.50 1.06 -9.94
CA LYS A 54 -27.44 1.82 -9.08
C LYS A 54 -26.75 3.00 -8.40
N LEU A 55 -25.59 2.79 -7.77
CA LEU A 55 -24.84 3.88 -7.14
C LEU A 55 -24.44 4.96 -8.15
N TRP A 56 -23.95 4.56 -9.31
CA TRP A 56 -23.50 5.52 -10.32
C TRP A 56 -24.64 6.37 -10.89
N ASN A 57 -25.83 5.80 -11.03
CA ASN A 57 -27.00 6.51 -11.54
C ASN A 57 -27.70 7.38 -10.48
N ILE A 58 -27.57 7.06 -9.19
CA ILE A 58 -28.11 7.87 -8.08
C ILE A 58 -27.22 9.10 -7.80
N LEU A 59 -25.91 8.99 -8.02
CA LEU A 59 -24.94 10.03 -7.70
C LEU A 59 -25.01 11.21 -8.69
N THR A 60 -25.21 12.42 -8.15
CA THR A 60 -25.10 13.65 -8.93
C THR A 60 -23.64 13.91 -9.38
N PRO A 61 -23.41 14.64 -10.49
CA PRO A 61 -22.05 14.92 -10.98
C PRO A 61 -21.15 15.60 -9.94
N THR A 62 -21.71 16.49 -9.12
CA THR A 62 -20.98 17.18 -8.04
C THR A 62 -20.55 16.24 -6.92
N GLN A 63 -21.38 15.25 -6.58
CA GLN A 63 -21.02 14.22 -5.61
C GLN A 63 -19.94 13.29 -6.17
N LYS A 64 -20.02 12.91 -7.45
CA LYS A 64 -18.99 12.10 -8.12
C LYS A 64 -17.62 12.76 -8.04
N THR A 65 -17.53 14.06 -8.34
CA THR A 65 -16.27 14.81 -8.20
C THR A 65 -15.76 14.83 -6.76
N LYS A 66 -16.64 15.03 -5.77
CA LYS A 66 -16.25 14.98 -4.35
C LYS A 66 -15.71 13.60 -3.95
N TYR A 67 -16.35 12.52 -4.40
CA TYR A 67 -15.88 11.16 -4.15
C TYR A 67 -14.49 10.91 -4.74
N VAL A 68 -14.28 11.31 -6.00
CA VAL A 68 -12.96 11.19 -6.65
C VAL A 68 -11.91 12.02 -5.93
N LEU A 69 -12.26 13.24 -5.50
CA LEU A 69 -11.35 14.12 -4.78
C LEU A 69 -10.98 13.57 -3.40
N VAL A 70 -11.95 13.05 -2.63
CA VAL A 70 -11.68 12.36 -1.36
C VAL A 70 -10.79 11.14 -1.58
N PHE A 71 -11.07 10.34 -2.60
CA PHE A 71 -10.25 9.17 -2.93
C PHE A 71 -8.81 9.56 -3.29
N ALA A 72 -8.63 10.62 -4.10
CA ALA A 72 -7.31 11.14 -4.44
C ALA A 72 -6.54 11.63 -3.21
N ILE A 73 -7.23 12.34 -2.29
CA ILE A 73 -6.63 12.76 -1.01
C ILE A 73 -6.19 11.55 -0.19
N LEU A 74 -7.08 10.57 0.02
CA LEU A 74 -6.74 9.35 0.77
C LEU A 74 -5.58 8.58 0.15
N PHE A 75 -5.53 8.51 -1.19
CA PHE A 75 -4.42 7.90 -1.92
C PHE A 75 -3.09 8.60 -1.63
N LEU A 76 -3.05 9.94 -1.68
CA LEU A 76 -1.85 10.71 -1.34
C LEU A 76 -1.44 10.51 0.12
N PHE A 77 -2.39 10.49 1.05
CA PHE A 77 -2.09 10.21 2.46
C PHE A 77 -1.52 8.80 2.68
N MET A 78 -2.05 7.80 1.98
CA MET A 78 -1.51 6.43 2.01
C MET A 78 -0.08 6.36 1.44
N GLU A 79 0.20 7.08 0.35
CA GLU A 79 1.55 7.16 -0.22
C GLU A 79 2.53 7.83 0.75
N LEU A 80 2.13 8.93 1.38
CA LEU A 80 2.92 9.63 2.39
C LEU A 80 3.16 8.75 3.62
N PHE A 81 2.13 8.03 4.08
CA PHE A 81 2.26 7.10 5.19
C PHE A 81 3.21 5.95 4.86
N TRP A 82 3.11 5.38 3.67
CA TRP A 82 4.04 4.36 3.19
C TRP A 82 5.47 4.88 3.18
N ARG A 83 5.71 6.07 2.61
CA ARG A 83 7.02 6.73 2.62
C ARG A 83 7.56 6.92 4.04
N MET A 84 6.74 7.46 4.94
CA MET A 84 7.13 7.71 6.33
C MET A 84 7.50 6.42 7.07
N LEU A 85 6.75 5.34 6.85
CA LEU A 85 7.03 4.04 7.44
C LEU A 85 8.41 3.51 7.01
N PHE A 86 8.71 3.57 5.70
CA PHE A 86 10.00 3.10 5.19
C PHE A 86 11.16 3.98 5.61
N GLU A 87 11.02 5.31 5.54
CA GLU A 87 12.05 6.25 5.97
C GLU A 87 12.36 6.08 7.47
N PHE A 88 11.33 5.89 8.31
CA PHE A 88 11.50 5.60 9.73
C PHE A 88 12.27 4.29 9.96
N LEU A 89 11.90 3.21 9.27
CA LEU A 89 12.58 1.91 9.40
C LEU A 89 14.05 1.99 8.94
N ILE A 90 14.32 2.70 7.85
CA ILE A 90 15.69 2.92 7.36
C ILE A 90 16.52 3.70 8.38
N ALA A 91 15.99 4.81 8.88
CA ALA A 91 16.68 5.65 9.86
C ALA A 91 16.94 4.89 11.17
N TYR A 92 15.97 4.10 11.62
CA TYR A 92 16.11 3.23 12.80
C TYR A 92 17.28 2.24 12.63
N MET A 93 17.37 1.59 11.46
CA MET A 93 18.44 0.65 11.17
C MET A 93 19.81 1.33 11.10
N GLN A 94 19.89 2.52 10.48
CA GLN A 94 21.11 3.32 10.42
C GLN A 94 21.63 3.72 11.82
N ILE A 95 20.73 4.17 12.70
CA ILE A 95 21.09 4.54 14.08
C ILE A 95 21.59 3.33 14.86
N ARG A 96 20.89 2.20 14.75
CA ARG A 96 21.30 0.95 15.40
C ARG A 96 22.69 0.53 14.95
N ASP A 97 22.96 0.55 13.65
CA ASP A 97 24.25 0.13 13.10
C ASP A 97 25.37 1.11 13.50
N ALA A 98 25.10 2.41 13.56
CA ALA A 98 26.04 3.41 14.09
C ALA A 98 26.39 3.15 15.57
N LEU A 99 25.41 2.83 16.41
CA LEU A 99 25.63 2.50 17.81
C LEU A 99 26.47 1.23 17.98
N TYR A 100 26.22 0.19 17.17
CA TYR A 100 27.03 -1.02 17.19
C TYR A 100 28.49 -0.77 16.77
N ASN A 101 28.72 0.12 15.79
CA ASN A 101 30.07 0.45 15.33
C ASN A 101 30.85 1.35 16.29
N VAL A 102 30.19 2.05 17.20
CA VAL A 102 30.84 2.92 18.22
C VAL A 102 31.08 2.16 19.54
N ALA A 103 30.29 1.11 19.82
CA ALA A 103 30.38 0.33 21.05
C ALA A 103 31.28 -0.93 20.95
N GLY A 104 31.80 -1.26 19.76
CA GLY A 104 32.77 -2.32 19.52
C GLY A 104 34.14 -1.76 19.16
#